data_AF-A0A6P2FIU2-F1
#
_entry.id   AF-A0A6P2FIU2-F1
#
_cell.length_a   1.000
_cell.length_b   1.000
_cell.length_c   1.000
_cell.angle_alpha   90.00
_cell.angle_beta   90.00
_cell.angle_gamma   90.00
#
_symmetry.space_group_name_H-M   'P 1'
#
loop_
_entity.id
_entity.type
_entity.pdbx_description
1 polymer ?
#
loop_
_entity_poly.entity_id
_entity_poly.type
_entity_poly.pdbx_seq_one_letter_code
_entity_poly.pdbx_strand_id
1 'polypeptide(L)' 'MKKDDELITAPNLGAADDFYEALLAAHEGLSTDESHDFNARLVLVLANHIGSLAVLKRALAAAAKTPRGDAPRT' A
#
# COMPACT_ATOMS: atom_id res chain seq x y z
N MET A 1 8.06 -18.48 15.18
CA MET A 1 7.86 -17.35 14.25
C MET A 1 9.21 -16.99 13.68
N LYS A 2 9.38 -16.95 12.36
CA LYS A 2 10.62 -16.45 11.75
C LYS A 2 10.62 -14.93 11.88
N LYS A 3 11.81 -14.35 12.04
CA LYS A 3 11.99 -12.89 12.10
C LYS A 3 11.49 -12.20 10.83
N ASP A 4 11.43 -12.94 9.73
CA ASP A 4 11.01 -12.49 8.40
C ASP A 4 9.48 -12.34 8.23
N ASP A 5 8.67 -12.70 9.24
CA ASP A 5 7.21 -12.59 9.20
C ASP A 5 6.65 -11.31 9.89
N GLU A 6 7.52 -10.39 10.27
CA GLU A 6 7.13 -9.13 10.92
C GLU A 6 6.63 -8.09 9.90
N LEU A 7 5.50 -7.45 10.21
CA LEU A 7 4.97 -6.34 9.42
C LEU A 7 5.51 -5.03 9.98
N ILE A 8 6.13 -4.21 9.13
CA ILE A 8 6.57 -2.85 9.47
C ILE A 8 5.47 -1.87 9.04
N THR A 9 4.85 -1.19 10.00
CA THR A 9 3.84 -0.13 9.75
C THR A 9 4.37 1.28 10.01
N ALA A 10 5.60 1.40 10.49
CA ALA A 10 6.30 2.67 10.65
C ALA A 10 7.01 3.07 9.33
N PRO A 11 7.35 4.36 9.14
CA PRO A 11 8.17 4.78 8.01
C PRO A 11 9.46 3.97 7.90
N ASN A 12 9.69 3.36 6.74
CA ASN A 12 10.82 2.45 6.49
C ASN A 12 11.52 2.72 5.15
N LEU A 13 11.20 3.83 4.47
CA LEU A 13 11.83 4.23 3.22
C LEU A 13 12.96 5.23 3.54
N GLY A 14 14.15 4.99 3.00
CA GLY A 14 15.30 5.90 3.15
C GLY A 14 15.13 7.22 2.39
N ALA A 15 14.39 7.21 1.29
CA ALA A 15 14.03 8.37 0.47
C ALA A 15 12.51 8.36 0.23
N ALA A 16 11.74 8.70 1.27
CA ALA A 16 10.28 8.67 1.20
C ALA A 16 9.73 9.67 0.16
N ASP A 17 10.36 10.84 0.05
CA ASP A 17 9.95 11.91 -0.87
C ASP A 17 10.13 11.47 -2.33
N ASP A 18 11.30 10.94 -2.69
CA ASP A 18 11.58 10.43 -4.05
C ASP A 18 10.56 9.35 -4.49
N PHE A 19 10.19 8.45 -3.58
CA PHE A 19 9.18 7.43 -3.88
C PHE A 19 7.79 8.05 -4.03
N TYR A 20 7.45 9.03 -3.20
CA TYR A 20 6.17 9.72 -3.28
C TYR A 20 6.03 10.50 -4.59
N GLU A 21 7.07 11.21 -5.02
CA GLU A 21 7.13 11.88 -6.33
C GLU A 21 6.97 10.88 -7.48
N ALA A 22 7.69 9.76 -7.45
CA ALA A 22 7.58 8.72 -8.47
C ALA A 22 6.17 8.11 -8.53
N LEU A 23 5.51 7.93 -7.37
CA LEU A 23 4.14 7.44 -7.30
C LEU A 23 3.16 8.45 -7.90
N LEU A 24 3.29 9.74 -7.57
CA LEU A 24 2.44 10.79 -8.15
C LEU A 24 2.59 10.86 -9.67
N ALA A 25 3.84 10.86 -10.16
CA ALA A 25 4.12 10.87 -11.60
C ALA A 25 3.51 9.66 -12.32
N ALA A 26 3.49 8.48 -11.69
CA ALA A 26 2.87 7.29 -12.26
C ALA A 26 1.33 7.38 -12.39
N HIS A 27 0.70 8.29 -11.64
CA HIS A 27 -0.74 8.56 -11.72
C HIS A 27 -1.10 9.72 -12.66
N GLU A 28 -0.13 10.49 -13.15
CA GLU A 28 -0.40 11.63 -14.04
C GLU A 28 -1.11 11.18 -15.32
N GLY A 29 -2.22 11.84 -15.64
CA GLY A 29 -3.02 11.55 -16.83
C GLY A 29 -3.95 10.34 -16.71
N LEU A 30 -3.91 9.59 -15.60
CA LEU A 30 -4.87 8.52 -15.34
C LEU A 30 -6.19 9.09 -14.81
N SER A 31 -7.31 8.53 -15.25
CA SER A 31 -8.59 8.70 -14.57
C SER A 31 -8.55 8.05 -13.17
N THR A 32 -9.58 8.32 -12.37
CA THR A 32 -9.74 7.71 -11.05
C THR A 32 -9.78 6.18 -11.13
N ASP A 33 -10.53 5.63 -12.11
CA ASP A 33 -10.67 4.19 -12.26
C ASP A 33 -9.35 3.55 -12.70
N GLU A 34 -8.64 4.16 -13.65
CA GLU A 34 -7.32 3.70 -14.07
C GLU A 34 -6.29 3.79 -12.94
N SER A 35 -6.39 4.81 -12.08
CA SER A 35 -5.57 4.94 -10.87
C SER A 35 -5.85 3.83 -9.85
N HIS A 36 -7.12 3.43 -9.68
CA HIS A 36 -7.45 2.26 -8.85
C HIS A 36 -6.90 0.96 -9.44
N ASP A 37 -7.01 0.75 -10.75
CA ASP A 37 -6.46 -0.41 -11.44
C ASP A 37 -4.93 -0.44 -11.38
N PHE A 38 -4.27 0.72 -11.48
CA PHE A 38 -2.84 0.86 -11.26
C PHE A 38 -2.45 0.44 -9.83
N ASN A 39 -3.14 0.97 -8.82
CA ASN A 39 -2.88 0.63 -7.42
C ASN A 39 -3.09 -0.85 -7.11
N ALA A 40 -4.13 -1.48 -7.67
CA ALA A 40 -4.36 -2.92 -7.52
C ALA A 40 -3.19 -3.75 -8.09
N ARG A 41 -2.69 -3.38 -9.28
CA ARG A 41 -1.52 -4.01 -9.90
C ARG A 41 -0.26 -3.80 -9.07
N LEU A 42 -0.02 -2.58 -8.58
CA LEU A 42 1.12 -2.26 -7.74
C LEU A 42 1.12 -3.09 -6.44
N VAL A 43 -0.03 -3.19 -5.76
CA VAL A 43 -0.19 -4.02 -4.56
C VAL A 43 0.16 -5.48 -4.83
N LEU A 44 -0.28 -6.04 -5.97
CA LEU A 44 0.06 -7.42 -6.34
C LEU A 44 1.55 -7.63 -6.58
N VAL A 45 2.22 -6.68 -7.26
CA VAL A 45 3.67 -6.72 -7.48
C VAL A 45 4.43 -6.68 -6.15
N LEU A 46 4.05 -5.78 -5.24
CA LEU A 46 4.65 -5.69 -3.91
C LEU A 46 4.38 -6.94 -3.08
N ALA A 47 3.18 -7.51 -3.17
CA ALA A 47 2.84 -8.74 -2.47
C ALA A 47 3.70 -9.93 -2.93
N ASN A 48 3.96 -10.02 -4.24
CA ASN A 48 4.87 -11.02 -4.80
C ASN A 48 6.31 -10.81 -4.32
N HIS A 49 6.77 -9.56 -4.22
CA HIS A 49 8.09 -9.25 -3.69
C HIS A 49 8.23 -9.62 -2.20
N ILE A 50 7.18 -9.39 -1.40
CA ILE A 50 7.15 -9.76 0.03
C ILE A 50 7.17 -11.29 0.22
N GLY A 51 6.42 -12.05 -0.59
CA GLY A 51 6.47 -13.51 -0.61
C GLY A 51 5.93 -14.25 0.64
N SER A 52 5.57 -13.54 1.71
CA SER A 52 5.02 -14.14 2.95
C SER A 52 3.52 -13.87 3.12
N LEU A 53 2.70 -14.93 3.00
CA LEU A 53 1.26 -14.87 3.26
C LEU A 53 0.94 -14.39 4.69
N ALA A 54 1.81 -14.69 5.67
CA ALA A 54 1.63 -14.26 7.05
C ALA A 54 1.75 -12.73 7.17
N VAL A 55 2.78 -12.14 6.55
CA VAL A 55 2.97 -10.68 6.48
C VAL A 55 1.80 -10.03 5.74
N LEU A 56 1.37 -10.60 4.60
CA LEU A 56 0.27 -10.05 3.81
C LEU A 56 -1.06 -10.06 4.58
N LYS A 57 -1.38 -11.12 5.32
CA LYS A 57 -2.57 -11.16 6.18
C LYS A 57 -2.52 -10.11 7.29
N ARG A 58 -1.34 -9.86 7.87
CA ARG A 58 -1.15 -8.79 8.86
C ARG A 58 -1.34 -7.42 8.22
N ALA A 59 -0.82 -7.19 7.02
CA ALA A 59 -0.98 -5.95 6.27
C ALA A 59 -2.47 -5.64 6.00
N LEU A 60 -3.24 -6.64 5.55
CA LEU A 60 -4.69 -6.50 5.36
C LEU A 60 -5.42 -6.15 6.67
N ALA A 61 -5.07 -6.82 7.77
CA ALA A 61 -5.64 -6.52 9.08
C ALA A 61 -5.26 -5.13 9.60
N ALA A 62 -4.07 -4.63 9.28
CA ALA A 62 -3.64 -3.28 9.62
C ALA A 62 -4.40 -2.23 8.78
N ALA A 63 -4.52 -2.44 7.47
CA ALA A 63 -5.26 -1.55 6.58
C ALA A 63 -6.75 -1.44 6.95
N ALA A 64 -7.36 -2.53 7.44
CA ALA A 64 -8.75 -2.53 7.90
C ALA A 64 -8.99 -1.74 9.21
N LYS A 65 -7.92 -1.44 9.97
CA LYS A 65 -8.01 -0.69 11.25
C LYS A 65 -7.89 0.81 11.07
N THR A 66 -7.34 1.28 9.95
CA THR A 66 -7.37 2.71 9.62
C THR A 66 -8.84 3.10 9.46
N PRO A 67 -9.34 4.14 10.16
CA PRO A 67 -10.72 4.56 10.01
C PRO A 67 -10.97 4.82 8.54
N ARG A 68 -11.81 3.98 7.92
CA ARG A 68 -12.40 4.25 6.62
C ARG A 68 -13.04 5.62 6.79
N GLY A 69 -12.51 6.65 6.12
CA GLY A 69 -13.07 7.99 6.18
C GLY A 69 -14.53 7.94 5.74
N ASP A 70 -15.42 7.72 6.69
CA ASP A 70 -16.83 7.99 6.61
C ASP A 70 -16.93 9.51 6.59
N ALA A 71 -16.84 10.05 5.37
CA ALA A 71 -17.28 11.41 5.12
C ALA A 71 -18.64 11.61 5.81
N PRO A 72 -18.86 12.73 6.53
CA PRO A 72 -20.15 13.02 7.10
C PRO A 72 -21.18 12.97 5.97
N ARG A 73 -22.21 12.14 6.11
CA ARG A 73 -23.41 12.28 5.28
C ARG A 73 -24.11 13.55 5.76
N THR A 74 -23.76 14.69 5.17
CA THR A 74 -24.57 15.91 5.23
C THR A 74 -25.81 15.72 4.38
#